data_AF-A0A920FK56-F1
#
_entry.id   AF-A0A920FK56-F1
#
_cell.length_a   1.000
_cell.length_b   1.000
_cell.length_c   1.000
_cell.angle_alpha   90.00
_cell.angle_beta   90.00
_cell.angle_gamma   90.00
#
_symmetry.space_group_name_H-M   'P 1'
#
loop_
_entity.id
_entity.type
_entity.pdbx_description
1 polymer ?
#
loop_
_entity_poly.entity_id
_entity_poly.type
_entity_poly.pdbx_seq_one_letter_code
_entity_poly.pdbx_strand_id
1 'polypeptide(L)'
;MGLADDAYNTKPRLKFLVQVFCGIILIISSKYTNQHESLVIQLFESNYLNYGITIFWVVAMMNSINMLDNMDGITAQTSFFIITTAIIFLSFNSGFEKYDFMICLGAIGSLIGFLFYNFHPSRMFMGDSGSQFLGLLVAIIGIKYFWNIEDFKTGTTIPTKQIVTVLIVFTLPIVDTTSVVINRIARKSSPFIGGKDHTTHHLSYLGFNDTQISFIFAGISFLSCIIAISIYRFVHHWTWINTTLYLIYFLAIFLSLYFTTQQHKDKRQ
;
A
#
# COMPACT_ATOMS: atom_id res chain seq x y z
N MET A 1 -9.65 7.47 15.04
CA MET A 1 -10.79 6.87 14.32
C MET A 1 -10.79 5.37 14.47
N GLY A 2 -9.72 4.64 14.10
CA GLY A 2 -9.64 3.19 14.27
C GLY A 2 -10.00 2.69 15.68
N LEU A 3 -9.44 3.32 16.73
CA LEU A 3 -9.81 2.99 18.13
C LEU A 3 -11.29 3.19 18.45
N ALA A 4 -11.89 4.26 17.94
CA ALA A 4 -13.32 4.47 18.13
C ALA A 4 -14.14 3.44 17.34
N ASP A 5 -13.62 2.94 16.23
CA ASP A 5 -14.28 1.89 15.48
C ASP A 5 -14.22 0.53 16.18
N ASP A 6 -13.05 0.13 16.66
CA ASP A 6 -12.89 -1.10 17.44
C ASP A 6 -13.79 -1.08 18.69
N ALA A 7 -13.96 0.09 19.32
CA ALA A 7 -14.77 0.24 20.54
C ALA A 7 -16.28 0.35 20.28
N TYR A 8 -16.70 0.99 19.18
CA TYR A 8 -18.09 1.41 18.98
C TYR A 8 -18.72 0.98 17.66
N ASN A 9 -18.01 0.24 16.80
CA ASN A 9 -18.44 -0.19 15.46
C ASN A 9 -19.07 0.97 14.66
N THR A 10 -18.23 1.93 14.29
CA THR A 10 -18.66 3.20 13.72
C THR A 10 -19.23 3.03 12.31
N LYS A 11 -20.10 3.97 11.91
CA LYS A 11 -20.72 3.95 10.58
C LYS A 11 -19.64 4.12 9.50
N PRO A 12 -19.66 3.33 8.40
CA PRO A 12 -18.68 3.43 7.30
C PRO A 12 -18.53 4.85 6.72
N ARG A 13 -19.62 5.63 6.68
CA ARG A 13 -19.58 7.03 6.23
C ARG A 13 -18.69 7.92 7.11
N LEU A 14 -18.66 7.68 8.44
CA LEU A 14 -17.82 8.44 9.35
C LEU A 14 -16.35 8.10 9.13
N LYS A 15 -16.01 6.82 8.93
CA LYS A 15 -14.66 6.39 8.56
C LYS A 15 -14.19 7.10 7.30
N PHE A 16 -15.00 7.06 6.25
CA PHE A 16 -14.68 7.71 4.97
C PHE A 16 -14.46 9.22 5.12
N LEU A 17 -15.33 9.92 5.86
CA LEU A 17 -15.16 11.36 6.11
C LEU A 17 -13.85 11.67 6.84
N VAL A 18 -13.46 10.85 7.84
CA VAL A 18 -12.18 11.02 8.53
C VAL A 18 -11.00 10.76 7.59
N GLN A 19 -11.06 9.72 6.77
CA GLN A 19 -10.00 9.41 5.78
C GLN A 19 -9.82 10.55 4.78
N VAL A 20 -10.92 11.13 4.28
CA VAL A 20 -10.89 12.34 3.42
C VAL A 20 -10.30 13.53 4.17
N PHE A 21 -10.69 13.72 5.43
CA PHE A 21 -10.16 14.80 6.26
C PHE A 21 -8.65 14.66 6.48
N CYS A 22 -8.13 13.45 6.67
CA CYS A 22 -6.69 13.19 6.72
C CYS A 22 -5.99 13.64 5.42
N GLY A 23 -6.56 13.34 4.25
CA GLY A 23 -6.03 13.81 2.96
C GLY A 23 -6.03 15.34 2.84
N ILE A 24 -7.07 16.01 3.32
CA ILE A 24 -7.14 17.49 3.34
C ILE A 24 -6.06 18.08 4.26
N ILE A 25 -5.85 17.49 5.44
CA ILE A 25 -4.78 17.93 6.36
C ILE A 25 -3.42 17.84 5.64
N LEU A 26 -3.13 16.75 4.95
CA LEU A 26 -1.87 16.60 4.21
C LEU A 26 -1.70 17.69 3.14
N ILE A 27 -2.75 18.01 2.39
CA ILE A 27 -2.74 19.07 1.38
C ILE A 27 -2.45 20.45 2.01
N ILE A 28 -3.10 20.76 3.15
CA ILE A 28 -2.90 22.03 3.86
C ILE A 28 -1.49 22.09 4.42
N SER A 29 -1.04 21.03 5.10
CA SER A 29 0.31 20.95 5.69
C SER A 29 1.39 21.10 4.63
N SER A 30 1.19 20.54 3.44
CA SER A 30 2.14 20.65 2.32
C SER A 30 2.45 22.09 1.92
N LYS A 31 1.58 23.07 2.21
CA LYS A 31 1.82 24.49 1.92
C LYS A 31 2.85 25.12 2.86
N TYR A 32 3.06 24.52 4.02
CA TYR A 32 4.01 24.97 5.05
C TYR A 32 5.30 24.15 5.05
N THR A 33 5.43 23.21 4.12
CA THR A 33 6.58 22.32 3.97
C THR A 33 7.41 22.75 2.76
N ASN A 34 8.71 22.46 2.77
CA ASN A 34 9.60 22.73 1.64
C ASN A 34 9.15 21.98 0.37
N GLN A 35 9.47 22.52 -0.82
CA GLN A 35 9.04 21.91 -2.10
C GLN A 35 9.48 20.45 -2.26
N HIS A 36 10.68 20.10 -1.77
CA HIS A 36 11.22 18.72 -1.80
C HIS A 36 10.63 17.77 -0.73
N GLU A 37 9.67 18.25 0.07
CA GLU A 37 9.00 17.47 1.12
C GLU A 37 7.47 17.52 0.97
N SER A 38 6.99 17.75 -0.26
CA SER A 38 5.57 17.84 -0.58
C SER A 38 4.78 16.61 -0.08
N LEU A 39 3.68 16.89 0.61
CA LEU A 39 2.68 15.90 1.07
C LEU A 39 1.52 15.77 0.08
N VAL A 40 1.69 16.31 -1.13
CA VAL A 40 0.76 16.22 -2.26
C VAL A 40 1.45 15.49 -3.41
N ILE A 41 0.73 14.57 -4.04
CA ILE A 41 1.17 13.87 -5.26
C ILE A 41 1.31 14.89 -6.39
N GLN A 42 2.48 14.99 -6.99
CA GLN A 42 2.79 15.91 -8.09
C GLN A 42 2.87 15.13 -9.42
N LEU A 43 1.71 14.74 -9.96
CA LEU A 43 1.63 13.95 -11.18
C LEU A 43 1.18 14.78 -12.39
N PHE A 44 0.32 15.77 -12.15
CA PHE A 44 -0.25 16.64 -13.17
C PHE A 44 0.23 18.07 -13.00
N GLU A 45 0.16 18.87 -14.07
CA GLU A 45 0.38 20.32 -13.99
C GLU A 45 -0.71 21.03 -13.16
N SER A 46 -1.92 20.45 -13.11
CA SER A 46 -3.04 21.00 -12.35
C SER A 46 -3.02 20.59 -10.88
N ASN A 47 -2.91 21.59 -9.99
CA ASN A 47 -2.98 21.39 -8.54
C ASN A 47 -4.29 20.75 -8.08
N TYR A 48 -5.42 21.05 -8.73
CA TYR A 48 -6.70 20.45 -8.35
C TYR A 48 -6.75 18.95 -8.62
N LEU A 49 -6.16 18.49 -9.74
CA LEU A 49 -6.03 17.07 -10.04
C LEU A 49 -5.10 16.38 -9.03
N ASN A 50 -3.98 17.03 -8.69
CA ASN A 50 -3.03 16.56 -7.68
C ASN A 50 -3.67 16.44 -6.29
N TYR A 51 -4.54 17.38 -5.90
CA TYR A 51 -5.31 17.29 -4.65
C TYR A 51 -6.31 16.13 -4.69
N GLY A 52 -7.03 15.98 -5.81
CA GLY A 52 -7.98 14.88 -6.00
C GLY A 52 -7.33 13.51 -5.88
N ILE A 53 -6.22 13.29 -6.60
CA ILE A 53 -5.49 12.02 -6.54
C ILE A 53 -4.83 11.79 -5.17
N THR A 54 -4.39 12.85 -4.47
CA THR A 54 -3.84 12.73 -3.10
C THR A 54 -4.90 12.24 -2.11
N ILE A 55 -6.09 12.84 -2.13
CA ILE A 55 -7.20 12.40 -1.27
C ILE A 55 -7.60 10.96 -1.61
N PHE A 56 -7.75 10.66 -2.91
CA PHE A 56 -8.07 9.31 -3.36
C PHE A 56 -7.03 8.29 -2.88
N TRP A 57 -5.74 8.60 -3.02
CA TRP A 57 -4.63 7.75 -2.59
C TRP A 57 -4.66 7.47 -1.08
N VAL A 58 -4.84 8.52 -0.26
CA VAL A 58 -4.91 8.38 1.20
C VAL A 58 -6.07 7.47 1.60
N VAL A 59 -7.26 7.73 1.06
CA VAL A 59 -8.45 6.91 1.33
C VAL A 59 -8.23 5.47 0.84
N ALA A 60 -7.71 5.30 -0.37
CA ALA A 60 -7.46 3.99 -0.96
C ALA A 60 -6.48 3.18 -0.10
N MET A 61 -5.36 3.76 0.32
CA MET A 61 -4.36 3.08 1.13
C MET A 61 -4.84 2.75 2.54
N MET A 62 -5.57 3.67 3.19
CA MET A 62 -6.17 3.40 4.50
C MET A 62 -7.14 2.22 4.45
N ASN A 63 -8.02 2.17 3.44
CA ASN A 63 -8.93 1.04 3.27
C ASN A 63 -8.20 -0.23 2.82
N SER A 64 -7.18 -0.10 1.97
CA SER A 64 -6.45 -1.24 1.42
C SER A 64 -5.64 -1.98 2.49
N ILE A 65 -4.93 -1.26 3.36
CA ILE A 65 -4.21 -1.85 4.49
C ILE A 65 -5.18 -2.46 5.52
N ASN A 66 -6.32 -1.82 5.77
CA ASN A 66 -7.38 -2.37 6.61
C ASN A 66 -7.99 -3.66 6.01
N MET A 67 -8.19 -3.69 4.70
CA MET A 67 -8.68 -4.87 3.97
C MET A 67 -7.70 -6.02 3.96
N LEU A 68 -6.38 -5.74 3.86
CA LEU A 68 -5.34 -6.76 3.94
C LEU A 68 -5.24 -7.40 5.34
N ASP A 69 -5.70 -6.72 6.39
CA ASP A 69 -5.68 -7.20 7.79
C ASP A 69 -6.76 -8.26 8.06
N ASN A 70 -6.97 -9.15 7.08
CA ASN A 70 -7.92 -10.26 7.12
C ASN A 70 -7.26 -11.59 7.52
N MET A 71 -5.93 -11.60 7.71
CA MET A 71 -5.14 -12.81 7.92
C MET A 71 -3.80 -12.53 8.60
N ASP A 72 -3.39 -13.45 9.49
CA ASP A 72 -2.21 -13.36 10.35
C ASP A 72 -0.91 -12.99 9.61
N GLY A 73 -0.23 -11.94 10.10
CA GLY A 73 1.08 -11.50 9.64
C GLY A 73 1.12 -10.77 8.29
N ILE A 74 0.07 -10.84 7.47
CA ILE A 74 0.11 -10.34 6.08
C ILE A 74 0.25 -8.82 6.03
N THR A 75 -0.59 -8.09 6.74
CA THR A 75 -0.56 -6.61 6.74
C THR A 75 0.73 -6.06 7.33
N ALA A 76 1.21 -6.66 8.41
CA ALA A 76 2.44 -6.26 9.07
C ALA A 76 3.67 -6.49 8.18
N GLN A 77 3.79 -7.66 7.54
CA GLN A 77 4.90 -7.96 6.63
C GLN A 77 4.86 -7.08 5.37
N THR A 78 3.68 -6.92 4.77
CA THR A 78 3.51 -6.07 3.57
C THR A 78 3.94 -4.63 3.86
N SER A 79 3.47 -4.07 4.98
CA SER A 79 3.83 -2.72 5.40
C SER A 79 5.31 -2.59 5.79
N PHE A 80 5.88 -3.63 6.41
CA PHE A 80 7.31 -3.69 6.73
C PHE A 80 8.16 -3.54 5.46
N PHE A 81 7.83 -4.25 4.38
CA PHE A 81 8.59 -4.15 3.13
C PHE A 81 8.42 -2.79 2.45
N ILE A 82 7.21 -2.22 2.45
CA ILE A 82 6.96 -0.86 1.92
C ILE A 82 7.83 0.18 2.64
N ILE A 83 7.83 0.15 3.99
CA ILE A 83 8.60 1.09 4.81
C ILE A 83 10.10 0.85 4.66
N THR A 84 10.53 -0.42 4.53
CA THR A 84 11.92 -0.77 4.25
C THR A 84 12.39 -0.20 2.91
N THR A 85 11.57 -0.27 1.85
CA THR A 85 11.88 0.36 0.56
C THR A 85 12.10 1.87 0.72
N ALA A 86 11.25 2.54 1.50
CA ALA A 86 11.39 3.98 1.75
C ALA A 86 12.67 4.32 2.52
N ILE A 87 13.05 3.53 3.52
CA ILE A 87 14.32 3.69 4.26
C ILE A 87 15.52 3.56 3.30
N ILE A 88 15.47 2.60 2.38
CA ILE A 88 16.54 2.40 1.40
C ILE A 88 16.58 3.55 0.39
N PHE A 89 15.44 4.13 0.00
CA PHE A 89 15.44 5.31 -0.86
C PHE A 89 16.01 6.53 -0.12
N LEU A 90 15.64 6.71 1.15
CA LEU A 90 16.19 7.75 2.01
C LEU A 90 17.71 7.63 2.16
N SER A 91 18.24 6.43 2.36
CA SER A 91 19.67 6.20 2.56
C SER A 91 20.50 6.61 1.34
N PHE A 92 19.99 6.43 0.13
CA PHE A 92 20.66 6.85 -1.09
C PHE A 92 20.74 8.37 -1.29
N ASN A 93 19.85 9.14 -0.64
CA ASN A 93 19.83 10.61 -0.73
C ASN A 93 20.43 11.29 0.50
N SER A 94 21.31 10.61 1.23
CA SER A 94 21.88 11.09 2.51
C SER A 94 20.79 11.50 3.52
N GLY A 95 19.62 10.89 3.45
CA GLY A 95 18.45 11.24 4.26
C GLY A 95 18.45 10.69 5.68
N PHE A 96 19.57 10.15 6.17
CA PHE A 96 19.68 9.56 7.51
C PHE A 96 19.39 10.56 8.64
N GLU A 97 19.66 11.84 8.40
CA GLU A 97 19.43 12.92 9.38
C GLU A 97 17.99 13.43 9.36
N LYS A 98 17.15 13.00 8.39
CA LYS A 98 15.76 13.44 8.29
C LYS A 98 14.91 12.77 9.37
N TYR A 99 13.98 13.53 9.94
CA TYR A 99 12.99 13.00 10.89
C TYR A 99 12.21 11.80 10.34
N ASP A 100 11.97 11.79 9.03
CA ASP A 100 11.28 10.68 8.36
C ASP A 100 12.01 9.34 8.52
N PHE A 101 13.35 9.34 8.51
CA PHE A 101 14.14 8.12 8.71
C PHE A 101 13.90 7.54 10.11
N MET A 102 13.85 8.40 11.13
CA MET A 102 13.54 7.99 12.51
C MET A 102 12.11 7.44 12.64
N ILE A 103 11.14 8.09 11.99
CA ILE A 103 9.74 7.63 11.97
C ILE A 103 9.65 6.25 11.31
N CYS A 104 10.28 6.05 10.15
CA CYS A 104 10.28 4.78 9.46
C CYS A 104 11.00 3.68 10.27
N LEU A 105 12.11 3.99 10.94
CA LEU A 105 12.80 3.04 11.82
C LEU A 105 11.94 2.64 13.02
N GLY A 106 11.29 3.61 13.67
CA GLY A 106 10.36 3.35 14.76
C GLY A 106 9.19 2.48 14.31
N ALA A 107 8.64 2.77 13.12
CA ALA A 107 7.57 1.99 12.52
C ALA A 107 8.02 0.54 12.23
N ILE A 108 9.19 0.33 11.64
CA ILE A 108 9.76 -1.01 11.45
C ILE A 108 9.95 -1.73 12.79
N GLY A 109 10.52 -1.07 13.79
CA GLY A 109 10.71 -1.65 15.13
C GLY A 109 9.37 -2.09 15.74
N SER A 110 8.34 -1.26 15.63
CA SER A 110 6.99 -1.60 16.10
C SER A 110 6.37 -2.76 15.30
N LEU A 111 6.57 -2.81 13.99
CA LEU A 111 6.06 -3.89 13.14
C LEU A 111 6.77 -5.22 13.42
N ILE A 112 8.08 -5.22 13.64
CA ILE A 112 8.83 -6.42 14.05
C ILE A 112 8.30 -6.95 15.39
N GLY A 113 8.15 -6.05 16.37
CA GLY A 113 7.61 -6.40 17.69
C GLY A 113 6.18 -6.94 17.61
N PHE A 114 5.33 -6.30 16.81
CA PHE A 114 3.96 -6.75 16.57
C PHE A 114 3.91 -8.08 15.83
N LEU A 115 4.74 -8.27 14.79
CA LEU A 115 4.77 -9.48 13.97
C LEU A 115 5.15 -10.71 14.80
N PHE A 116 5.99 -10.57 15.83
CA PHE A 116 6.27 -11.66 16.77
C PHE A 116 5.00 -12.23 17.43
N TYR A 117 3.99 -11.39 17.71
CA TYR A 117 2.71 -11.81 18.28
C TYR A 117 1.62 -12.07 17.24
N ASN A 118 1.74 -11.48 16.05
CA ASN A 118 0.73 -11.56 14.99
C ASN A 118 1.03 -12.63 13.93
N PHE A 119 2.25 -13.18 13.89
CA PHE A 119 2.57 -14.31 13.00
C PHE A 119 1.75 -15.54 13.37
N HIS A 120 1.35 -16.32 12.37
CA HIS A 120 0.46 -17.46 12.56
C HIS A 120 1.08 -18.54 13.47
N PRO A 121 0.35 -19.04 14.49
CA PRO A 121 -0.99 -18.64 14.93
C PRO A 121 -0.98 -17.34 15.76
N SER A 122 -1.77 -16.33 15.37
CA SER A 122 -1.74 -15.02 16.02
C SER A 122 -2.26 -15.03 17.45
N ARG A 123 -1.62 -14.23 18.29
CA ARG A 123 -2.01 -13.94 19.69
C ARG A 123 -2.52 -12.52 19.86
N MET A 124 -2.33 -11.68 18.85
CA MET A 124 -2.71 -10.27 18.84
C MET A 124 -3.20 -9.89 17.44
N PHE A 125 -4.38 -9.29 17.39
CA PHE A 125 -4.95 -8.70 16.17
C PHE A 125 -4.56 -7.23 16.05
N MET A 126 -4.37 -6.73 14.84
CA MET A 126 -4.03 -5.32 14.61
C MET A 126 -5.26 -4.42 14.77
N GLY A 127 -6.42 -4.87 14.30
CA GLY A 127 -7.69 -4.16 14.41
C GLY A 127 -7.74 -2.89 13.57
N ASP A 128 -8.86 -2.18 13.62
CA ASP A 128 -9.03 -0.92 12.89
C ASP A 128 -8.11 0.17 13.45
N SER A 129 -7.79 0.11 14.75
CA SER A 129 -6.82 0.99 15.40
C SER A 129 -5.46 0.99 14.69
N GLY A 130 -4.86 -0.19 14.54
CA GLY A 130 -3.54 -0.34 13.95
C GLY A 130 -3.57 -0.19 12.44
N SER A 131 -4.51 -0.83 11.76
CA SER A 131 -4.52 -0.90 10.30
C SER A 131 -4.86 0.44 9.64
N GLN A 132 -5.77 1.24 10.21
CA GLN A 132 -6.07 2.59 9.68
C GLN A 132 -4.90 3.56 9.90
N PHE A 133 -4.22 3.49 11.05
CA PHE A 133 -3.02 4.29 11.30
C PHE A 133 -1.89 3.90 10.35
N LEU A 134 -1.61 2.60 10.24
CA LEU A 134 -0.57 2.09 9.35
C LEU A 134 -0.86 2.42 7.89
N GLY A 135 -2.14 2.33 7.48
CA GLY A 135 -2.61 2.74 6.17
C GLY A 135 -2.34 4.21 5.85
N LEU A 136 -2.58 5.11 6.81
CA LEU A 136 -2.25 6.52 6.66
C LEU A 136 -0.72 6.73 6.59
N LEU A 137 0.04 6.06 7.45
CA LEU A 137 1.50 6.16 7.49
C LEU A 137 2.12 5.74 6.16
N VAL A 138 1.74 4.57 5.63
CA VAL A 138 2.26 4.10 4.33
C VAL A 138 1.74 4.96 3.17
N ALA A 139 0.56 5.58 3.28
CA ALA A 139 0.10 6.55 2.28
C ALA A 139 1.01 7.78 2.24
N ILE A 140 1.36 8.35 3.39
CA ILE A 140 2.27 9.51 3.51
C ILE A 140 3.66 9.16 2.97
N ILE A 141 4.21 8.02 3.39
CA ILE A 141 5.49 7.50 2.88
C ILE A 141 5.41 7.32 1.36
N GLY A 142 4.30 6.79 0.86
CA GLY A 142 4.08 6.60 -0.56
C GLY A 142 4.06 7.90 -1.36
N ILE A 143 3.44 8.95 -0.81
CA ILE A 143 3.45 10.27 -1.43
C ILE A 143 4.89 10.81 -1.51
N LYS A 144 5.59 10.81 -0.37
CA LYS A 144 6.91 11.44 -0.26
C LYS A 144 8.01 10.73 -1.07
N TYR A 145 8.01 9.39 -1.10
CA TYR A 145 9.15 8.64 -1.63
C TYR A 145 8.89 7.90 -2.94
N PHE A 146 7.62 7.67 -3.30
CA PHE A 146 7.29 6.85 -4.47
C PHE A 146 6.53 7.67 -5.53
N TRP A 147 5.51 8.43 -5.13
CA TRP A 147 4.79 9.32 -6.04
C TRP A 147 5.62 10.51 -6.47
N ASN A 148 6.35 11.14 -5.55
CA ASN A 148 7.18 12.31 -5.84
C ASN A 148 8.66 11.92 -6.03
N ILE A 149 8.90 10.74 -6.60
CA ILE A 149 10.25 10.26 -6.84
C ILE A 149 10.93 11.08 -7.93
N GLU A 150 12.07 11.68 -7.59
CA GLU A 150 12.96 12.35 -8.53
C GLU A 150 14.04 11.37 -9.00
N ASP A 151 14.47 11.50 -10.25
CA ASP A 151 15.61 10.72 -10.71
C ASP A 151 16.89 11.14 -9.97
N PHE A 152 17.60 10.16 -9.40
CA PHE A 152 18.80 10.40 -8.61
C PHE A 152 19.89 11.20 -9.35
N LYS A 153 20.00 11.09 -10.69
CA LYS A 153 21.03 11.79 -11.46
C LYS A 153 20.55 13.10 -12.06
N THR A 154 19.33 13.13 -12.58
CA THR A 154 18.83 14.29 -13.34
C THR A 154 17.93 15.21 -12.52
N GLY A 155 17.42 14.77 -11.36
CA GLY A 155 16.45 15.51 -10.55
C GLY A 155 15.09 15.68 -11.23
N THR A 156 14.86 15.00 -12.36
CA THR A 156 13.62 15.14 -13.14
C THR A 156 12.59 14.12 -12.70
N THR A 157 11.34 14.56 -12.58
CA THR A 157 10.18 13.68 -12.35
C THR A 157 9.65 13.14 -13.68
N ILE A 158 9.44 11.82 -13.77
CA ILE A 158 8.87 11.16 -14.94
C ILE A 158 7.56 10.47 -14.51
N PRO A 159 6.38 10.94 -14.98
CA PRO A 159 5.09 10.41 -14.53
C PRO A 159 4.93 8.89 -14.63
N THR A 160 5.41 8.29 -15.71
CA THR A 160 5.33 6.83 -15.90
C THR A 160 6.23 6.06 -14.93
N LYS A 161 7.40 6.61 -14.56
CA LYS A 161 8.28 6.05 -13.53
C LYS A 161 7.61 6.09 -12.16
N GLN A 162 7.00 7.23 -11.80
CA GLN A 162 6.27 7.42 -10.54
C GLN A 162 5.15 6.38 -10.39
N ILE A 163 4.27 6.27 -11.40
CA ILE A 163 3.13 5.34 -11.38
C ILE A 163 3.62 3.89 -11.25
N VAL A 164 4.63 3.49 -12.04
CA VAL A 164 5.14 2.12 -12.03
C VAL A 164 5.81 1.78 -10.69
N THR A 165 6.60 2.71 -10.13
CA THR A 165 7.21 2.49 -8.81
C THR A 165 6.15 2.30 -7.73
N VAL A 166 5.08 3.11 -7.73
CA VAL A 166 3.96 2.96 -6.80
C VAL A 166 3.25 1.62 -6.98
N LEU A 167 2.96 1.22 -8.22
CA LEU A 167 2.34 -0.07 -8.51
C LEU A 167 3.18 -1.24 -8.00
N ILE A 168 4.51 -1.16 -8.15
CA ILE A 168 5.41 -2.21 -7.64
C ILE A 168 5.43 -2.21 -6.11
N VAL A 169 5.70 -1.09 -5.46
CA VAL A 169 5.85 -1.04 -3.99
C VAL A 169 4.55 -1.44 -3.29
N PHE A 170 3.41 -1.00 -3.81
CA PHE A 170 2.09 -1.31 -3.25
C PHE A 170 1.37 -2.42 -4.02
N THR A 171 2.12 -3.36 -4.63
CA THR A 171 1.53 -4.45 -5.43
C THR A 171 0.42 -5.17 -4.65
N LEU A 172 0.69 -5.67 -3.45
CA LEU A 172 -0.29 -6.45 -2.69
C LEU A 172 -1.52 -5.64 -2.23
N PRO A 173 -1.37 -4.44 -1.62
CA PRO A 173 -2.51 -3.58 -1.29
C PRO A 173 -3.40 -3.32 -2.51
N ILE A 174 -2.80 -2.90 -3.62
CA ILE A 174 -3.54 -2.55 -4.84
C ILE A 174 -4.21 -3.80 -5.44
N VAL A 175 -3.49 -4.92 -5.55
CA VAL A 175 -4.01 -6.15 -6.16
C VAL A 175 -5.18 -6.73 -5.35
N ASP A 176 -5.07 -6.83 -4.03
CA ASP A 176 -6.13 -7.39 -3.20
C ASP A 176 -7.39 -6.51 -3.23
N THR A 177 -7.23 -5.21 -2.98
CA THR A 177 -8.35 -4.26 -2.94
C THR A 177 -9.03 -4.17 -4.31
N THR A 178 -8.26 -4.09 -5.39
CA THR A 178 -8.81 -4.05 -6.76
C THR A 178 -9.55 -5.34 -7.10
N SER A 179 -9.01 -6.50 -6.72
CA SER A 179 -9.66 -7.80 -6.95
C SER A 179 -11.00 -7.88 -6.22
N VAL A 180 -11.05 -7.47 -4.95
CA VAL A 180 -12.27 -7.43 -4.15
C VAL A 180 -13.30 -6.47 -4.76
N VAL A 181 -12.88 -5.25 -5.11
CA VAL A 181 -13.76 -4.23 -5.71
C VAL A 181 -14.37 -4.73 -7.02
N ILE A 182 -13.55 -5.26 -7.94
CA ILE A 182 -14.01 -5.82 -9.22
C ILE A 182 -15.03 -6.95 -8.98
N ASN A 183 -14.73 -7.88 -8.08
CA ASN A 183 -15.60 -9.01 -7.78
C ASN A 183 -16.92 -8.61 -7.13
N ARG A 184 -16.94 -7.57 -6.29
CA ARG A 184 -18.15 -7.04 -5.67
C ARG A 184 -19.02 -6.31 -6.69
N ILE A 185 -18.43 -5.43 -7.49
CA ILE A 185 -19.15 -4.73 -8.57
C ILE A 185 -19.74 -5.72 -9.58
N ALA A 186 -18.98 -6.74 -9.99
CA ALA A 186 -19.47 -7.79 -10.89
C ALA A 186 -20.67 -8.57 -10.32
N ARG A 187 -20.78 -8.67 -9.00
CA ARG A 187 -21.92 -9.28 -8.28
C ARG A 187 -23.00 -8.28 -7.88
N LYS A 188 -22.89 -7.02 -8.31
CA LYS A 188 -23.79 -5.91 -7.91
C LYS A 188 -23.85 -5.69 -6.38
N SER A 189 -22.81 -6.09 -5.65
CA SER A 189 -22.69 -5.83 -4.22
C SER A 189 -21.84 -4.59 -3.96
N SER A 190 -22.08 -3.95 -2.81
CA SER A 190 -21.34 -2.74 -2.44
C SER A 190 -19.89 -3.07 -2.08
N PRO A 191 -18.89 -2.36 -2.64
CA PRO A 191 -17.49 -2.50 -2.23
C PRO A 191 -17.21 -2.14 -0.77
N PHE A 192 -18.11 -1.37 -0.13
CA PHE A 192 -17.90 -0.81 1.21
C PHE A 192 -18.32 -1.74 2.37
N ILE A 193 -18.72 -2.97 2.07
CA ILE A 193 -19.14 -3.96 3.07
C ILE A 193 -18.04 -5.01 3.21
N GLY A 194 -17.59 -5.32 4.44
CA GLY A 194 -16.58 -6.35 4.69
C GLY A 194 -17.03 -7.76 4.25
N GLY A 195 -16.07 -8.62 3.90
CA GLY A 195 -16.35 -9.97 3.40
C GLY A 195 -15.12 -10.86 3.29
N LYS A 196 -15.32 -12.17 3.04
CA LYS A 196 -14.24 -13.17 2.89
C LYS A 196 -13.81 -13.39 1.43
N ASP A 197 -13.81 -12.33 0.63
CA ASP A 197 -13.56 -12.35 -0.81
C ASP A 197 -12.17 -11.80 -1.20
N HIS A 198 -11.27 -11.71 -0.23
CA HIS A 198 -9.87 -11.33 -0.39
C HIS A 198 -9.04 -12.45 -1.04
N THR A 199 -7.95 -12.06 -1.69
CA THR A 199 -7.03 -12.97 -2.40
C THR A 199 -6.41 -14.01 -1.46
N THR A 200 -6.18 -13.64 -0.20
CA THR A 200 -5.73 -14.51 0.90
C THR A 200 -6.71 -15.66 1.15
N HIS A 201 -7.99 -15.36 1.35
CA HIS A 201 -9.03 -16.38 1.52
C HIS A 201 -9.16 -17.28 0.29
N HIS A 202 -9.00 -16.72 -0.91
CA HIS A 202 -9.04 -17.51 -2.14
C HIS A 202 -7.87 -18.49 -2.28
N LEU A 203 -6.67 -18.14 -1.82
CA LEU A 203 -5.57 -19.10 -1.70
C LEU A 203 -5.86 -20.17 -0.64
N SER A 204 -6.50 -19.80 0.48
CA SER A 204 -6.93 -20.78 1.48
C SER A 204 -7.93 -21.79 0.90
N TYR A 205 -8.88 -21.33 0.07
CA TYR A 205 -9.83 -22.21 -0.63
C TYR A 205 -9.18 -23.15 -1.65
N LEU A 206 -7.99 -22.80 -2.15
CA LEU A 206 -7.16 -23.66 -3.00
C LEU A 206 -6.35 -24.70 -2.21
N GLY A 207 -6.43 -24.70 -0.88
CA GLY A 207 -5.79 -25.68 0.00
C GLY A 207 -4.46 -25.21 0.61
N PHE A 208 -4.07 -23.95 0.43
CA PHE A 208 -2.91 -23.39 1.12
C PHE A 208 -3.23 -23.14 2.60
N ASN A 209 -2.29 -23.46 3.48
CA ASN A 209 -2.40 -23.11 4.89
C ASN A 209 -1.97 -21.66 5.16
N ASP A 210 -2.29 -21.16 6.35
CA ASP A 210 -2.09 -19.75 6.66
C ASP A 210 -0.62 -19.31 6.57
N THR A 211 0.28 -20.17 7.04
CA THR A 211 1.73 -19.95 6.97
C THR A 211 2.24 -19.90 5.52
N GLN A 212 1.75 -20.77 4.63
CA GLN A 212 2.14 -20.78 3.21
C GLN A 212 1.71 -19.50 2.51
N ILE A 213 0.48 -19.03 2.76
CA ILE A 213 -0.02 -17.78 2.17
C ILE A 213 0.78 -16.60 2.70
N SER A 214 1.10 -16.58 4.00
CA SER A 214 1.98 -15.58 4.60
C SER A 214 3.34 -15.52 3.87
N PHE A 215 3.98 -16.67 3.63
CA PHE A 215 5.24 -16.73 2.87
C PHE A 215 5.11 -16.31 1.41
N ILE A 216 3.99 -16.60 0.72
CA ILE A 216 3.73 -16.12 -0.64
C ILE A 216 3.68 -14.58 -0.65
N PHE A 217 2.94 -13.98 0.27
CA PHE A 217 2.81 -12.53 0.38
C PHE A 217 4.14 -11.87 0.79
N ALA A 218 4.89 -12.49 1.71
CA ALA A 218 6.24 -12.05 2.05
C ALA A 218 7.17 -12.09 0.82
N GLY A 219 7.14 -13.17 0.05
CA GLY A 219 7.95 -13.34 -1.16
C GLY A 219 7.63 -12.30 -2.24
N ILE A 220 6.35 -12.03 -2.48
CA ILE A 220 5.90 -10.98 -3.41
C ILE A 220 6.37 -9.60 -2.93
N SER A 221 6.19 -9.30 -1.64
CA SER A 221 6.59 -8.02 -1.04
C SER A 221 8.11 -7.81 -1.10
N PHE A 222 8.88 -8.85 -0.79
CA PHE A 222 10.33 -8.84 -0.87
C PHE A 222 10.82 -8.61 -2.30
N LEU A 223 10.26 -9.35 -3.27
CA LEU A 223 10.59 -9.17 -4.68
C LEU A 223 10.22 -7.77 -5.18
N SER A 224 9.04 -7.27 -4.79
CA SER A 224 8.60 -5.89 -5.10
C SER A 224 9.56 -4.85 -4.55
N CYS A 225 10.05 -5.03 -3.32
CA CYS A 225 11.06 -4.19 -2.70
C CYS A 225 12.36 -4.19 -3.51
N ILE A 226 12.89 -5.36 -3.89
CA ILE A 226 14.11 -5.47 -4.72
C ILE A 226 13.93 -4.76 -6.07
N ILE A 227 12.79 -4.97 -6.73
CA ILE A 227 12.53 -4.35 -8.03
C ILE A 227 12.43 -2.83 -7.90
N ALA A 228 11.74 -2.32 -6.87
CA ALA A 228 11.64 -0.89 -6.62
C ALA A 228 13.01 -0.25 -6.36
N ILE A 229 13.86 -0.90 -5.55
CA ILE A 229 15.25 -0.47 -5.30
C ILE A 229 16.05 -0.47 -6.61
N SER A 230 15.84 -1.48 -7.45
CA SER A 230 16.55 -1.62 -8.72
C SER A 230 16.16 -0.51 -9.71
N ILE A 231 14.85 -0.19 -9.79
CA ILE A 231 14.33 0.95 -10.57
C ILE A 231 14.98 2.25 -10.10
N TYR A 232 15.03 2.46 -8.79
CA TYR A 232 15.55 3.71 -8.25
C TYR A 232 17.06 3.86 -8.46
N ARG A 233 17.83 2.80 -8.18
CA ARG A 233 19.30 2.87 -8.14
C ARG A 233 19.98 2.69 -9.49
N PHE A 234 19.43 1.86 -10.37
CA PHE A 234 20.10 1.42 -11.60
C PHE A 234 19.42 1.91 -12.88
N VAL A 235 18.12 2.24 -12.85
CA VAL A 235 17.38 2.70 -14.05
C VAL A 235 17.39 4.23 -14.12
N HIS A 236 18.47 4.76 -14.70
CA HIS A 236 18.67 6.20 -14.91
C HIS A 236 17.95 6.75 -16.14
N HIS A 237 17.86 5.95 -17.21
CA HIS A 237 17.15 6.33 -18.42
C HIS A 237 15.83 5.59 -18.46
N TRP A 238 14.73 6.29 -18.15
CA TRP A 238 13.41 5.72 -18.21
C TRP A 238 12.91 5.68 -19.66
N THR A 239 12.53 4.49 -20.14
CA THR A 239 12.05 4.27 -21.50
C THR A 239 10.72 3.51 -21.46
N TRP A 240 10.05 3.43 -22.61
CA TRP A 240 8.85 2.62 -22.78
C TRP A 240 9.10 1.13 -22.49
N ILE A 241 10.30 0.62 -22.78
CA ILE A 241 10.67 -0.77 -22.48
C ILE A 241 10.62 -1.03 -20.97
N ASN A 242 11.21 -0.12 -20.17
CA ASN A 242 11.17 -0.22 -18.71
C ASN A 242 9.72 -0.17 -18.20
N THR A 243 8.93 0.78 -18.71
CA THR A 243 7.51 0.90 -18.36
C THR A 243 6.76 -0.41 -18.62
N THR A 244 6.90 -0.96 -19.83
CA THR A 244 6.23 -2.21 -20.22
C THR A 244 6.69 -3.40 -19.39
N LEU A 245 7.99 -3.55 -19.16
CA LEU A 245 8.55 -4.67 -18.38
C LEU A 245 7.98 -4.72 -16.96
N TYR A 246 8.00 -3.59 -16.27
CA TYR A 246 7.53 -3.51 -14.89
C TYR A 246 6.00 -3.57 -14.77
N LEU A 247 5.28 -3.08 -15.78
CA LEU A 247 3.84 -3.30 -15.87
C LEU A 247 3.49 -4.77 -16.10
N ILE A 248 4.27 -5.50 -16.90
CA ILE A 248 4.07 -6.95 -17.07
C ILE A 248 4.25 -7.68 -15.73
N TYR A 249 5.26 -7.32 -14.94
CA TYR A 249 5.44 -7.87 -13.59
C TYR A 249 4.20 -7.64 -12.71
N PHE A 250 3.75 -6.38 -12.61
CA PHE A 250 2.57 -6.05 -11.81
C PHE A 250 1.32 -6.78 -12.31
N LEU A 251 1.09 -6.80 -13.63
CA LEU A 251 -0.06 -7.46 -14.24
C LEU A 251 0.00 -8.98 -14.07
N ALA A 252 1.18 -9.60 -14.11
CA ALA A 252 1.32 -11.04 -13.85
C ALA A 252 0.90 -11.39 -12.41
N ILE A 253 1.31 -10.59 -11.42
CA ILE A 253 0.88 -10.78 -10.03
C ILE A 253 -0.61 -10.50 -9.88
N PHE A 254 -1.08 -9.39 -10.44
CA PHE A 254 -2.50 -9.04 -10.42
C PHE A 254 -3.36 -10.16 -11.00
N LEU A 255 -3.06 -10.62 -12.21
CA LEU A 255 -3.83 -11.66 -12.89
C LEU A 255 -3.72 -13.00 -12.17
N SER A 256 -2.55 -13.40 -11.69
CA SER A 256 -2.39 -14.66 -10.96
C SER A 256 -3.26 -14.70 -9.69
N LEU A 257 -3.19 -13.66 -8.86
CA LEU A 257 -4.02 -13.56 -7.65
C LEU A 257 -5.50 -13.32 -7.98
N TYR A 258 -5.81 -12.54 -9.01
CA TYR A 258 -7.19 -12.30 -9.42
C TYR A 258 -7.86 -13.57 -9.96
N PHE A 259 -7.17 -14.40 -10.74
CA PHE A 259 -7.75 -15.63 -11.27
C PHE A 259 -8.08 -16.65 -10.19
N THR A 260 -7.33 -16.72 -9.08
CA THR A 260 -7.72 -17.56 -7.93
C THR A 260 -9.07 -17.11 -7.35
N THR A 261 -9.41 -15.82 -7.47
CA THR A 261 -10.72 -15.32 -7.02
C THR A 261 -11.89 -15.78 -7.90
N GLN A 262 -11.64 -16.08 -9.18
CA GLN A 262 -12.68 -16.53 -10.12
C GLN A 262 -12.97 -18.02 -10.01
N GLN A 263 -11.96 -18.86 -9.74
CA GLN A 263 -12.09 -20.32 -9.76
C GLN A 263 -13.07 -20.89 -8.72
N HIS A 264 -13.36 -20.14 -7.66
CA HIS A 264 -14.29 -20.55 -6.59
C HIS A 264 -15.54 -19.67 -6.50
N LYS A 265 -16.01 -19.11 -7.62
CA LYS A 265 -17.34 -18.49 -7.70
C LYS A 265 -18.46 -19.47 -7.33
N ASP A 266 -18.32 -20.75 -7.70
CA ASP A 266 -19.43 -21.72 -7.64
C ASP A 266 -19.55 -22.49 -6.31
N LYS A 267 -18.52 -22.47 -5.45
CA LYS A 267 -18.60 -23.11 -4.11
C LYS A 267 -19.22 -22.22 -3.02
N ARG A 268 -19.85 -21.11 -3.41
CA ARG A 268 -20.34 -20.04 -2.52
C ARG A 268 -21.86 -19.86 -2.56
N GLN A 269 -22.60 -20.87 -3.02
CA GLN A 269 -24.04 -21.00 -2.77
C GLN A 269 -24.26 -21.92 -1.58
#